data_AF-X6LHE8-F1
#
_entry.id   AF-X6LHE8-F1
#
_cell.length_a   1.000
_cell.length_b   1.000
_cell.length_c   1.000
_cell.angle_alpha   90.00
_cell.angle_beta   90.00
_cell.angle_gamma   90.00
#
_symmetry.space_group_name_H-M   'P 1'
#
loop_
_entity.id
_entity.type
_entity.pdbx_description
1 polymer ?
#
loop_
_entity_poly.entity_id
_entity_poly.type
_entity_poly.pdbx_seq_one_letter_code
_entity_poly.pdbx_strand_id
1 'polypeptide(L)'
;MQQRITTKTNQIILLSFSGYLKHKLVMKYVSIWSNISKKNKKANNYNQWVPFTDNHKHPIVIGRDNEYRGVRAVIGGINNNLLFITYYKNNISVFDLNTFQFIKHDTLPTSDYVQYHCF
;
A
#
# COMPACT_ATOMS: atom_id res chain seq x y z
N MET A 1 8.01 2.29 0.12
CA MET A 1 7.31 2.80 -1.07
C MET A 1 5.99 3.42 -0.64
N GLN A 2 5.51 4.45 -1.34
CA GLN A 2 4.19 5.05 -1.13
C GLN A 2 3.32 4.83 -2.37
N GLN A 3 2.07 4.37 -2.17
CA GLN A 3 1.09 4.20 -3.25
C GLN A 3 -0.21 4.94 -2.98
N ARG A 4 -0.87 5.36 -4.05
CA ARG A 4 -2.08 6.17 -4.06
C ARG A 4 -3.32 5.30 -4.35
N ILE A 5 -4.33 5.37 -3.48
CA ILE A 5 -5.71 4.95 -3.78
C ILE A 5 -6.53 6.21 -4.00
N THR A 6 -7.17 6.33 -5.16
CA THR A 6 -8.08 7.45 -5.42
C THR A 6 -9.51 6.98 -5.15
N THR A 7 -10.17 7.54 -4.14
CA THR A 7 -11.60 7.33 -3.89
C THR A 7 -12.41 8.52 -4.37
N LYS A 8 -13.71 8.34 -4.64
CA LYS A 8 -14.66 9.36 -5.17
C LYS A 8 -14.82 10.63 -4.30
N THR A 9 -14.18 10.65 -3.14
CA THR A 9 -14.12 11.78 -2.20
C THR A 9 -12.84 12.60 -2.46
N ASN A 10 -12.74 13.84 -1.96
CA ASN A 10 -11.48 14.63 -1.97
C ASN A 10 -10.37 14.03 -1.07
N GLN A 11 -10.41 12.73 -0.83
CA GLN A 11 -9.47 11.96 -0.05
C GLN A 11 -8.74 10.93 -0.93
N ILE A 12 -7.48 10.72 -0.58
CA ILE A 12 -6.60 9.71 -1.13
C ILE A 12 -6.15 8.81 0.03
N ILE A 13 -6.11 7.51 -0.16
CA ILE A 13 -5.46 6.62 0.82
C ILE A 13 -4.02 6.41 0.35
N LEU A 14 -3.07 6.71 1.23
CA LEU A 14 -1.65 6.48 1.01
C LEU A 14 -1.22 5.28 1.84
N LEU A 15 -0.67 4.26 1.19
CA LEU A 15 -0.10 3.09 1.85
C LEU A 15 1.42 3.19 1.82
N SER A 16 2.06 3.07 2.99
CA SER A 16 3.50 3.04 3.16
C SER A 16 3.92 1.76 3.85
N PHE A 17 4.75 0.97 3.18
CA PHE A 17 5.35 -0.22 3.77
C PHE A 17 6.80 -0.36 3.36
N SER A 18 7.59 -0.99 4.22
CA SER A 18 8.96 -1.39 3.92
C SER A 18 9.15 -2.89 4.06
N GLY A 19 10.00 -3.44 3.20
CA GLY A 19 10.47 -4.82 3.35
C GLY A 19 11.41 -4.99 4.54
N TYR A 20 12.23 -3.98 4.83
CA TYR A 20 13.33 -4.07 5.81
C TYR A 20 12.95 -3.58 7.22
N LEU A 21 12.43 -2.36 7.33
CA LEU A 21 12.06 -1.77 8.63
C LEU A 21 10.70 -2.28 9.14
N LYS A 22 10.04 -3.17 8.38
CA LYS A 22 8.76 -3.85 8.66
C LYS A 22 7.60 -2.92 9.06
N HIS A 23 7.75 -1.61 8.92
CA HIS A 23 6.70 -0.64 9.19
C HIS A 23 5.62 -0.73 8.11
N LYS A 24 4.36 -0.58 8.53
CA LYS A 24 3.18 -0.63 7.67
C LYS A 24 2.22 0.43 8.16
N LEU A 25 2.12 1.50 7.40
CA LEU A 25 1.38 2.70 7.76
C LEU A 25 0.40 3.02 6.64
N VAL A 26 -0.77 3.48 7.03
CA VAL A 26 -1.77 4.02 6.12
C VAL A 26 -2.08 5.45 6.51
N MET A 27 -2.36 6.29 5.53
CA MET A 27 -2.79 7.66 5.74
C MET A 27 -4.02 7.95 4.88
N LYS A 28 -5.06 8.50 5.51
CA LYS A 28 -6.15 9.16 4.79
C LYS A 28 -5.71 10.58 4.49
N TYR A 29 -5.22 10.81 3.29
CA TYR A 29 -4.78 12.11 2.83
C TYR A 29 -5.95 12.92 2.32
N VAL A 30 -6.04 14.17 2.73
CA VAL A 30 -6.89 15.21 2.11
C VAL A 30 -5.99 16.37 1.69
N SER A 31 -6.34 16.99 0.57
CA SER A 31 -5.56 18.12 0.04
C SER A 31 -5.33 19.19 1.10
N ILE A 32 -4.10 19.70 1.19
CA ILE A 32 -3.78 20.83 2.08
C ILE A 32 -4.60 22.08 1.70
N TRP A 33 -4.97 22.19 0.42
CA TRP A 33 -5.82 23.24 -0.16
C TRP A 33 -7.32 22.98 -0.01
N SER A 34 -7.72 21.90 0.68
CA SER A 34 -9.15 21.63 0.92
C SER A 34 -9.74 22.58 1.96
N ASN A 35 -11.00 22.97 1.75
CA ASN A 35 -11.81 23.76 2.70
C ASN A 35 -12.23 22.98 3.96
N ILE A 36 -11.62 21.83 4.24
CA ILE A 36 -11.91 21.04 5.43
C ILE A 36 -11.30 21.77 6.65
N SER A 37 -12.14 22.08 7.63
CA SER A 37 -11.71 22.75 8.86
C SER A 37 -10.64 21.95 9.62
N LYS A 38 -9.73 22.64 10.31
CA LYS A 38 -8.68 21.99 11.12
C LYS A 38 -9.27 21.03 12.18
N LYS A 39 -10.42 21.38 12.77
CA LYS A 39 -11.15 20.54 13.73
C LYS A 39 -11.59 19.22 13.07
N ASN A 40 -12.14 19.28 11.86
CA ASN A 40 -12.53 18.09 11.10
C ASN A 40 -11.32 17.26 10.65
N LYS A 41 -10.20 17.89 10.28
CA LYS A 41 -8.95 17.19 9.97
C LYS A 41 -8.45 16.38 11.16
N LYS A 42 -8.46 16.99 12.36
CA LYS A 42 -8.02 16.33 13.60
C LYS A 42 -8.98 15.22 14.03
N ALA A 43 -10.29 15.45 14.00
CA ALA A 43 -11.29 14.47 14.42
C ALA A 43 -11.28 13.19 13.57
N ASN A 44 -10.94 13.30 12.28
CA ASN A 44 -10.89 12.17 11.35
C ASN A 44 -9.48 11.58 11.14
N ASN A 45 -8.48 12.07 11.88
CA ASN A 45 -7.06 11.71 11.72
C ASN A 45 -6.57 11.85 10.26
N TYR A 46 -7.03 12.88 9.55
CA TYR A 46 -6.55 13.14 8.19
C TYR A 46 -5.10 13.61 8.21
N ASN A 47 -4.37 13.24 7.17
CA ASN A 47 -2.95 13.57 6.97
C ASN A 47 -2.05 13.08 8.12
N GLN A 48 -2.46 12.00 8.81
CA GLN A 48 -1.67 11.32 9.84
C GLN A 48 -1.39 9.89 9.38
N TRP A 49 -0.16 9.43 9.64
CA TRP A 49 0.20 8.03 9.47
C TRP A 49 -0.28 7.24 10.68
N VAL A 50 -1.10 6.22 10.43
CA VAL A 50 -1.56 5.28 11.46
C VAL A 50 -1.15 3.85 11.10
N PRO A 51 -1.01 2.93 12.07
CA PRO A 51 -0.71 1.53 11.79
C PRO A 51 -1.73 0.93 10.80
N PHE A 52 -1.24 0.15 9.83
CA PHE A 52 -2.11 -0.56 8.89
C PHE A 52 -2.64 -1.86 9.52
N THR A 53 -3.89 -1.81 9.98
CA THR A 53 -4.56 -2.89 10.69
C THR A 53 -5.87 -3.32 10.02
N ASP A 54 -6.33 -4.53 10.32
CA ASP A 54 -7.66 -4.99 9.94
C ASP A 54 -8.78 -4.32 10.77
N ASN A 55 -10.03 -4.75 10.54
CA ASN A 55 -11.21 -4.24 11.25
C ASN A 55 -11.21 -4.54 12.76
N HIS A 56 -10.38 -5.47 13.21
CA HIS A 56 -10.21 -5.87 14.61
C HIS A 56 -8.94 -5.27 15.23
N LYS A 57 -8.29 -4.32 14.54
CA LYS A 57 -7.01 -3.68 14.93
C LYS A 57 -5.82 -4.64 14.96
N HIS A 58 -5.89 -5.79 14.29
CA HIS A 58 -4.73 -6.65 14.13
C HIS A 58 -3.81 -6.09 13.04
N PRO A 59 -2.49 -6.05 13.27
CA PRO A 59 -1.53 -5.62 12.25
C PRO A 59 -1.61 -6.49 10.99
N ILE A 60 -1.74 -5.87 9.82
CA ILE A 60 -1.76 -6.60 8.56
C ILE A 60 -0.32 -7.00 8.19
N VAL A 61 -0.14 -8.24 7.74
CA VAL A 61 1.18 -8.76 7.34
C VAL A 61 1.33 -8.69 5.81
N ILE A 62 1.98 -7.63 5.34
CA ILE A 62 2.47 -7.53 3.96
C ILE A 62 3.98 -7.76 3.98
N GLY A 63 4.42 -8.86 3.36
CA GLY A 63 5.82 -9.32 3.37
C GLY A 63 5.95 -10.70 4.01
N ARG A 64 6.63 -11.62 3.33
CA ARG A 64 6.91 -12.98 3.86
C ARG A 64 8.36 -13.12 4.32
N ASP A 65 9.31 -12.56 3.57
CA ASP A 65 10.75 -12.81 3.76
C ASP A 65 11.60 -11.54 3.70
N ASN A 66 12.89 -11.68 4.07
CA ASN A 66 13.93 -10.65 3.94
C ASN A 66 14.22 -10.24 2.48
N GLU A 67 13.51 -10.81 1.50
CA GLU A 67 13.71 -10.61 0.06
C GLU A 67 12.87 -9.48 -0.55
N TYR A 68 12.14 -8.69 0.25
CA TYR A 68 11.43 -7.49 -0.22
C TYR A 68 12.39 -6.31 -0.55
N ARG A 69 13.61 -6.63 -0.98
CA ARG A 69 14.59 -5.66 -1.47
C ARG A 69 14.07 -5.01 -2.74
N GLY A 70 14.17 -3.68 -2.77
CA GLY A 70 13.68 -2.88 -3.89
C GLY A 70 12.21 -3.05 -4.20
N VAL A 71 11.39 -3.43 -3.21
CA VAL A 71 9.96 -3.62 -3.39
C VAL A 71 9.30 -2.40 -4.03
N ARG A 72 8.45 -2.71 -4.99
CA ARG A 72 7.55 -1.82 -5.67
C ARG A 72 6.18 -2.46 -5.71
N ALA A 73 5.14 -1.66 -5.78
CA ALA A 73 3.78 -2.10 -5.86
C ALA A 73 2.90 -1.00 -6.47
N VAL A 74 1.78 -1.42 -7.05
CA VAL A 74 0.75 -0.55 -7.63
C VAL A 74 -0.63 -1.09 -7.23
N ILE A 75 -1.59 -0.18 -7.07
CA ILE A 75 -2.98 -0.53 -6.78
C ILE A 75 -3.76 -0.54 -8.10
N GLY A 76 -4.49 -1.63 -8.32
CA GLY A 76 -5.28 -1.82 -9.52
C GLY A 76 -6.37 -2.88 -9.31
N GLY A 77 -6.69 -3.59 -10.39
CA GLY A 77 -7.87 -4.47 -10.44
C GLY A 77 -9.14 -3.67 -10.74
N ILE A 78 -10.21 -4.36 -11.16
CA ILE A 78 -11.45 -3.72 -11.64
C ILE A 78 -12.07 -2.78 -10.60
N ASN A 79 -11.88 -3.07 -9.31
CA ASN A 79 -12.40 -2.30 -8.19
C ASN A 79 -11.32 -1.55 -7.40
N ASN A 80 -10.09 -1.41 -7.93
CA ASN A 80 -8.94 -0.84 -7.21
C ASN A 80 -8.68 -1.50 -5.84
N ASN A 81 -8.96 -2.80 -5.74
CA ASN A 81 -8.89 -3.59 -4.52
C ASN A 81 -7.70 -4.56 -4.51
N LEU A 82 -6.88 -4.57 -5.55
CA LEU A 82 -5.70 -5.43 -5.65
C LEU A 82 -4.42 -4.59 -5.53
N LEU A 83 -3.53 -5.03 -4.66
CA LEU A 83 -2.19 -4.52 -4.52
C LEU A 83 -1.23 -5.49 -5.22
N PHE A 84 -0.73 -5.08 -6.38
CA PHE A 84 0.30 -5.82 -7.11
C PHE A 84 1.66 -5.44 -6.54
N ILE A 85 2.43 -6.41 -6.08
CA ILE A 85 3.70 -6.20 -5.40
C ILE A 85 4.79 -6.92 -6.16
N THR A 86 5.74 -6.17 -6.68
CA THR A 86 6.93 -6.65 -7.37
C THR A 86 8.16 -6.47 -6.50
N TYR A 87 9.04 -7.47 -6.45
CA TYR A 87 10.26 -7.43 -5.65
C TYR A 87 11.30 -8.37 -6.24
N TYR A 88 12.53 -8.23 -5.76
CA TYR A 88 13.65 -9.08 -6.15
C TYR A 88 13.28 -10.58 -5.98
N LYS A 89 13.64 -11.49 -6.89
CA LYS A 89 14.39 -11.30 -8.13
C LYS A 89 13.53 -10.73 -9.26
N ASN A 90 12.51 -11.46 -9.65
CA ASN A 90 11.52 -11.15 -10.68
C ASN A 90 10.13 -11.53 -10.16
N ASN A 91 9.94 -11.43 -8.85
CA ASN A 91 8.75 -11.92 -8.17
C ASN A 91 7.62 -10.91 -8.27
N ILE A 92 6.40 -11.41 -8.40
CA ILE A 92 5.16 -10.66 -8.24
C ILE A 92 4.24 -11.36 -7.24
N SER A 93 3.59 -10.59 -6.40
CA SER A 93 2.54 -11.04 -5.49
C SER A 93 1.30 -10.19 -5.68
N VAL A 94 0.13 -10.80 -5.62
CA VAL A 94 -1.15 -10.10 -5.66
C VAL A 94 -1.78 -10.22 -4.28
N PHE A 95 -2.06 -9.08 -3.66
CA PHE A 95 -2.64 -8.98 -2.33
C PHE A 95 -4.01 -8.31 -2.42
N ASP A 96 -5.02 -8.92 -1.83
CA ASP A 96 -6.38 -8.38 -1.77
C ASP A 96 -6.51 -7.38 -0.60
N LEU A 97 -6.84 -6.14 -0.92
CA LEU A 97 -7.00 -5.06 0.06
C LEU A 97 -8.32 -5.15 0.85
N ASN A 98 -9.29 -5.96 0.42
CA ASN A 98 -10.55 -6.17 1.14
C ASN A 98 -10.44 -7.29 2.16
N THR A 99 -9.80 -8.40 1.79
CA THR A 99 -9.66 -9.57 2.68
C THR A 99 -8.36 -9.56 3.47
N PHE A 100 -7.42 -8.68 3.11
CA PHE A 100 -6.08 -8.61 3.67
C PHE A 100 -5.28 -9.91 3.51
N GLN A 101 -5.48 -10.62 2.40
CA GLN A 101 -4.84 -11.90 2.10
C GLN A 101 -4.10 -11.87 0.76
N PHE A 102 -3.03 -12.68 0.65
CA PHE A 102 -2.39 -12.93 -0.63
C PHE A 102 -3.26 -13.84 -1.49
N ILE A 103 -3.52 -13.42 -2.73
CA ILE A 103 -4.24 -14.21 -3.74
C ILE A 103 -3.27 -15.10 -4.51
N LYS A 104 -2.13 -14.55 -4.94
CA LYS A 104 -1.18 -15.26 -5.80
C LYS A 104 0.25 -14.78 -5.60
N HIS A 105 1.17 -15.71 -5.78
CA HIS A 105 2.60 -15.46 -5.96
C HIS A 105 3.02 -16.05 -7.30
N ASP A 106 3.83 -15.31 -8.04
CA ASP A 106 4.33 -15.73 -9.34
C ASP A 106 5.67 -15.06 -9.65
N THR A 107 6.29 -15.49 -10.74
CA THR A 107 7.49 -14.87 -11.30
C THR A 107 7.14 -14.22 -12.64
N LEU A 108 7.54 -12.97 -12.82
CA LEU A 108 7.40 -12.27 -14.09
C LEU A 108 8.33 -12.90 -15.14
N PRO A 109 7.87 -13.04 -16.41
CA PRO A 109 8.67 -13.64 -17.49
C PRO A 109 9.70 -12.63 -18.02
N THR A 110 10.66 -12.28 -17.18
CA THR A 110 11.79 -11.41 -17.50
C THR A 110 13.09 -12.06 -17.06
N SER A 111 14.14 -11.85 -17.85
CA SER A 111 15.50 -12.26 -17.50
C SER A 111 16.16 -11.32 -16.48
N ASP A 112 15.60 -10.12 -16.29
CA ASP A 112 16.19 -9.06 -15.47
C ASP A 112 15.69 -9.05 -14.02
N TYR A 113 16.45 -8.36 -13.16
CA TYR A 113 16.08 -8.09 -11.78
C TYR A 113 14.99 -7.02 -11.69
N VAL A 114 13.81 -7.40 -11.21
CA VAL A 114 12.69 -6.50 -10.89
C VAL A 114 12.85 -5.94 -9.48
N GLN A 115 13.60 -4.85 -9.37
CA GLN A 115 13.79 -4.13 -8.11
C GLN A 115 14.04 -2.66 -8.36
N TYR A 116 13.62 -1.80 -7.43
CA TYR A 116 13.83 -0.34 -7.45
C TYR A 116 13.27 0.43 -8.65
N HIS A 117 12.53 -0.22 -9.56
CA HIS A 117 11.94 0.40 -10.76
C HIS A 117 10.90 1.48 -10.43
N CYS A 118 10.61 2.35 -11.40
CA CYS A 118 9.50 3.28 -11.32
C CYS A 118 8.23 2.63 -11.90
N PHE A 119 7.07 3.03 -11.36
CA PHE A 119 5.77 2.80 -11.99
C PHE A 119 5.28 4.12 -12.57
#